data_AF-A0A939IG69-F1
#
_entry.id   AF-A0A939IG69-F1
#
_cell.length_a   1.000
_cell.length_b   1.000
_cell.length_c   1.000
_cell.angle_alpha   90.00
_cell.angle_beta   90.00
_cell.angle_gamma   90.00
#
_symmetry.space_group_name_H-M   'P 1'
#
loop_
_entity.id
_entity.type
_entity.pdbx_description
1 polymer ?
#
loop_
_entity_poly.entity_id
_entity_poly.type
_entity_poly.pdbx_seq_one_letter_code
_entity_poly.pdbx_strand_id
1 'polypeptide(L)'
;MSISYDTMSLIQYILFGEFGLLTTVPSFLFKILFPIITSFYLLQAFLIESNFLDMLSSRLDKPLGKIGLSSNSILSFFLGFGCITVALGSLQLVKLQKRERRIAEALLCITIPCSAQLVINTILVFKVSPHYLLVYILMILFLSLLIGWLLNFLFMPGKQAERSFHKRVRLQFPNTFLLIKNSFLLGVRFLKETAIPFAIGNVIISVLSFFGFIKALCQLTSPLICNFLHLPEEAATIFILSIIKKDLGAASLLAIFENGVFTPAQIFTCIVMLTLFVPCLASMIVLFKYEKFLFSMNIWFSSLILSILVGKGLSLLLMLP
;
A
#
# COMPACT_ATOMS: atom_id res chain seq x y z
N MET A 1 -24.96 15.52 2.84
CA MET A 1 -25.33 16.88 3.29
C MET A 1 -24.61 17.86 2.38
N SER A 2 -25.34 18.49 1.47
CA SER A 2 -24.81 19.38 0.41
C SER A 2 -24.40 20.72 1.01
N ILE A 3 -23.11 20.89 1.30
CA ILE A 3 -22.56 22.18 1.72
C ILE A 3 -22.38 23.04 0.47
N SER A 4 -23.11 24.14 0.41
CA SER A 4 -23.10 25.15 -0.63
C SER A 4 -21.68 25.64 -0.95
N TYR A 5 -21.24 25.41 -2.19
CA TYR A 5 -19.88 25.71 -2.68
C TYR A 5 -19.64 27.21 -2.97
N ASP A 6 -20.65 28.07 -2.88
CA ASP A 6 -20.63 29.39 -3.53
C ASP A 6 -20.18 30.58 -2.66
N THR A 7 -19.82 30.40 -1.38
CA THR A 7 -19.42 31.55 -0.52
C THR A 7 -18.24 31.30 0.41
N MET A 8 -17.39 30.31 0.14
CA MET A 8 -16.10 30.18 0.84
C MET A 8 -14.98 30.68 -0.05
N SER A 9 -14.20 31.64 0.46
CA SER A 9 -12.92 32.00 -0.16
C SER A 9 -12.04 30.76 -0.31
N LEU A 10 -11.28 30.67 -1.40
CA LEU A 10 -10.37 29.53 -1.69
C LEU A 10 -9.46 29.19 -0.49
N ILE A 11 -9.06 30.22 0.26
CA ILE A 11 -8.29 30.10 1.50
C ILE A 11 -9.08 29.36 2.60
N GLN A 12 -10.34 29.74 2.84
CA GLN A 12 -11.18 29.04 3.83
C GLN A 12 -11.43 27.58 3.43
N TYR A 13 -11.58 27.27 2.14
CA TYR A 13 -11.77 25.89 1.68
C TYR A 13 -10.50 25.04 1.87
N ILE A 14 -9.31 25.62 1.64
CA ILE A 14 -8.04 24.93 1.92
C ILE A 14 -7.81 24.73 3.42
N LEU A 15 -8.24 25.68 4.26
CA LEU A 15 -8.03 25.59 5.70
C LEU A 15 -9.04 24.67 6.42
N PHE A 16 -10.32 24.71 6.02
CA PHE A 16 -11.44 24.08 6.74
C PHE A 16 -12.31 23.15 5.89
N GLY A 17 -12.04 22.98 4.59
CA GLY A 17 -12.81 22.09 3.72
C GLY A 17 -12.67 20.61 4.05
N GLU A 18 -13.26 19.74 3.23
CA GLU A 18 -13.23 18.27 3.41
C GLU A 18 -11.80 17.69 3.53
N PHE A 19 -10.82 18.37 2.91
CA PHE A 19 -9.38 18.04 2.98
C PHE A 19 -8.56 19.10 3.74
N GLY A 20 -9.20 19.82 4.67
CA GLY A 20 -8.66 21.00 5.34
C GLY A 20 -7.30 20.79 6.01
N LEU A 21 -6.39 21.74 5.81
CA LEU A 21 -5.01 21.65 6.28
C LEU A 21 -4.88 21.77 7.80
N LEU A 22 -5.76 22.52 8.47
CA LEU A 22 -5.69 22.69 9.93
C LEU A 22 -6.53 21.67 10.71
N THR A 23 -7.56 21.10 10.09
CA THR A 23 -8.48 20.18 10.77
C THR A 23 -8.14 18.72 10.50
N THR A 24 -8.02 18.36 9.21
CA THR A 24 -7.87 16.97 8.77
C THR A 24 -6.43 16.49 8.93
N VAL A 25 -5.44 17.31 8.58
CA VAL A 25 -4.02 16.92 8.65
C VAL A 25 -3.55 16.60 10.08
N PRO A 26 -3.76 17.46 11.09
CA PRO A 26 -3.29 17.18 12.44
C PRO A 26 -4.09 16.05 13.08
N SER A 27 -5.41 16.03 12.88
CA SER A 27 -6.26 14.95 13.40
C SER A 27 -5.85 13.60 12.85
N PHE A 28 -5.62 13.49 11.54
CA PHE A 28 -5.20 12.23 10.93
C PHE A 28 -3.80 11.82 11.36
N LEU A 29 -2.83 12.75 11.35
CA LEU A 29 -1.45 12.47 11.76
C LEU A 29 -1.36 12.01 13.21
N PHE A 30 -1.99 12.72 14.14
CA PHE A 30 -1.86 12.42 15.57
C PHE A 30 -2.82 11.33 16.06
N LYS A 31 -4.08 11.32 15.62
CA LYS A 31 -5.08 10.35 16.13
C LYS A 31 -5.01 8.99 15.47
N ILE A 32 -4.72 8.94 14.17
CA ILE A 32 -4.78 7.70 13.38
C ILE A 32 -3.37 7.22 13.05
N LEU A 33 -2.56 8.05 12.39
CA LEU A 33 -1.29 7.60 11.83
C LEU A 33 -0.24 7.29 12.89
N PHE A 34 -0.07 8.18 13.88
CA PHE A 34 0.95 8.02 14.93
C PHE A 34 0.82 6.72 15.74
N PRO A 35 -0.35 6.33 16.30
CA PRO A 35 -0.46 5.09 17.06
C PRO A 35 -0.27 3.86 16.18
N ILE A 36 -0.79 3.86 14.95
CA ILE A 36 -0.66 2.74 14.01
C ILE A 36 0.81 2.50 13.66
N ILE A 37 1.53 3.55 13.29
CA ILE A 37 2.93 3.44 12.87
C ILE A 37 3.84 3.08 14.05
N THR A 38 3.60 3.65 15.22
CA THR A 38 4.39 3.33 16.42
C THR A 38 4.21 1.86 16.80
N SER A 39 2.98 1.35 16.76
CA SER A 39 2.70 -0.08 17.01
C SER A 39 3.34 -0.97 15.94
N PHE A 40 3.30 -0.57 14.67
CA PHE A 40 3.93 -1.32 13.60
C PHE A 40 5.46 -1.37 13.74
N TYR A 41 6.11 -0.24 14.03
CA TYR A 41 7.57 -0.20 14.27
C TYR A 41 7.97 -0.95 15.53
N LEU A 42 7.11 -1.05 16.53
CA LEU A 42 7.33 -1.88 17.70
C LEU A 42 7.37 -3.36 17.30
N LEU A 43 6.36 -3.83 16.56
CA LEU A 43 6.31 -5.20 16.07
C LEU A 43 7.49 -5.52 15.15
N GLN A 44 7.85 -4.58 14.28
CA GLN A 44 8.97 -4.75 13.38
C GLN A 44 10.32 -4.80 14.13
N ALA A 45 10.55 -3.90 15.09
CA ALA A 45 11.75 -3.92 15.91
C ALA A 45 11.87 -5.24 16.69
N PHE A 46 10.74 -5.76 17.20
CA PHE A 46 10.69 -7.06 17.84
C PHE A 46 11.12 -8.20 16.92
N LEU A 47 10.65 -8.22 15.68
CA LEU A 47 11.03 -9.25 14.70
C LEU A 47 12.50 -9.18 14.28
N ILE A 48 13.06 -7.97 14.21
CA ILE A 48 14.47 -7.73 13.85
C ILE A 48 15.37 -8.13 15.03
N GLU A 49 15.15 -7.60 16.22
CA GLU A 49 16.00 -7.85 17.40
C GLU A 49 15.93 -9.30 17.89
N SER A 50 14.83 -10.02 17.63
CA SER A 50 14.71 -11.43 17.99
C SER A 50 15.45 -12.39 17.05
N ASN A 51 16.09 -11.88 15.99
CA ASN A 51 16.63 -12.65 14.86
C ASN A 51 15.58 -13.57 14.19
N PHE A 52 14.29 -13.29 14.38
CA PHE A 52 13.22 -14.08 13.76
C PHE A 52 13.28 -13.96 12.24
N LEU A 53 13.59 -12.77 11.72
CA LEU A 53 13.73 -12.54 10.28
C LEU A 53 14.90 -13.33 9.67
N ASP A 54 16.01 -13.49 10.38
CA ASP A 54 17.14 -14.30 9.93
C ASP A 54 16.81 -15.80 9.93
N MET A 55 16.09 -16.26 10.95
CA MET A 55 15.59 -17.64 10.98
C MET A 55 14.61 -17.89 9.82
N LEU A 56 13.73 -16.92 9.54
CA LEU A 56 12.76 -17.01 8.46
C LEU A 56 13.44 -16.94 7.09
N SER A 57 14.46 -16.10 6.91
CA SER A 57 15.23 -15.98 5.66
C SER A 57 15.88 -17.31 5.27
N SER A 58 16.44 -18.03 6.24
CA SER A 58 17.05 -19.35 6.01
C SER A 58 16.04 -20.43 5.58
N ARG A 59 14.79 -20.34 6.07
CA ARG A 59 13.71 -21.27 5.69
C ARG A 59 13.06 -20.92 4.36
N LEU A 60 12.95 -19.62 4.08
CA LEU A 60 12.32 -19.12 2.86
C LEU A 60 13.30 -19.00 1.69
N ASP A 61 14.58 -19.35 1.87
CA ASP A 61 15.58 -19.32 0.79
C ASP A 61 15.17 -20.17 -0.43
N LYS A 62 14.63 -21.38 -0.21
CA LYS A 62 14.13 -22.24 -1.29
C LYS A 62 12.92 -21.65 -2.03
N PRO A 63 11.81 -21.24 -1.36
CA PRO A 63 10.67 -20.65 -2.06
C PRO A 63 10.99 -19.30 -2.69
N LEU A 64 11.78 -18.43 -2.04
CA LEU A 64 12.25 -17.17 -2.62
C LEU A 64 13.12 -17.41 -3.86
N GLY A 65 13.97 -18.44 -3.83
CA GLY A 65 14.74 -18.87 -4.99
C GLY A 65 13.87 -19.28 -6.19
N LYS A 66 12.69 -19.87 -5.97
CA LYS A 66 11.73 -20.17 -7.06
C LYS A 66 11.14 -18.90 -7.69
N ILE A 67 11.06 -17.82 -6.92
CA ILE A 67 10.60 -16.49 -7.34
C ILE A 67 11.77 -15.65 -7.89
N GLY A 68 13.01 -16.16 -7.86
CA GLY A 68 14.19 -15.43 -8.32
C GLY A 68 14.66 -14.32 -7.37
N LEU A 69 14.33 -14.46 -6.08
CA LEU A 69 14.73 -13.54 -5.01
C LEU A 69 15.78 -14.18 -4.11
N SER A 70 16.70 -13.36 -3.60
CA SER A 70 17.62 -13.75 -2.53
C SER A 70 16.91 -13.71 -1.16
N SER A 71 17.32 -14.57 -0.24
CA SER A 71 16.90 -14.52 1.18
C SER A 71 17.19 -13.18 1.85
N ASN A 72 18.16 -12.40 1.35
CA ASN A 72 18.46 -11.06 1.84
C ASN A 72 17.34 -10.03 1.56
N SER A 73 16.49 -10.26 0.57
CA SER A 73 15.36 -9.38 0.25
C SER A 73 14.23 -9.46 1.27
N ILE A 74 14.22 -10.49 2.12
CA ILE A 74 13.11 -10.73 3.04
C ILE A 74 12.93 -9.59 4.05
N LEU A 75 14.04 -9.03 4.53
CA LEU A 75 14.02 -7.90 5.45
C LEU A 75 13.30 -6.69 4.81
N SER A 76 13.57 -6.41 3.54
CA SER A 76 12.91 -5.36 2.77
C SER A 76 11.42 -5.64 2.56
N PHE A 77 11.03 -6.89 2.37
CA PHE A 77 9.61 -7.26 2.29
C PHE A 77 8.86 -6.99 3.59
N PHE A 78 9.46 -7.34 4.73
CA PHE A 78 8.89 -7.00 6.05
C PHE A 78 8.85 -5.49 6.30
N LEU A 79 9.87 -4.74 5.89
CA LEU A 79 9.86 -3.26 5.89
C LEU A 79 8.74 -2.68 5.01
N GLY A 80 8.41 -3.34 3.91
CA GLY A 80 7.39 -2.92 2.95
C GLY A 80 5.99 -2.87 3.53
N PHE A 81 5.64 -3.81 4.41
CA PHE A 81 4.36 -3.80 5.14
C PHE A 81 4.21 -2.57 6.04
N GLY A 82 5.30 -1.89 6.39
CA GLY A 82 5.26 -0.60 7.08
C GLY A 82 5.02 0.53 6.10
N CYS A 83 6.05 0.82 5.29
CA CYS A 83 6.01 1.84 4.26
C CYS A 83 6.85 1.41 3.04
N ILE A 84 6.22 1.38 1.87
CA ILE A 84 6.84 0.95 0.62
C ILE A 84 8.05 1.83 0.26
N THR A 85 8.01 3.13 0.55
CA THR A 85 9.13 4.05 0.23
C THR A 85 10.41 3.69 0.98
N VAL A 86 10.30 3.33 2.26
CA VAL A 86 11.44 2.93 3.10
C VAL A 86 12.00 1.59 2.61
N ALA A 87 11.13 0.65 2.24
CA ALA A 87 11.54 -0.64 1.70
C ALA A 87 12.24 -0.54 0.34
N LEU A 88 11.79 0.34 -0.55
CA LEU A 88 12.47 0.62 -1.82
C LEU A 88 13.87 1.20 -1.57
N GLY A 89 14.02 2.06 -0.57
CA GLY A 89 15.32 2.58 -0.15
C GLY A 89 16.23 1.49 0.43
N SER A 90 15.71 0.58 1.26
CA SER A 90 16.51 -0.49 1.86
C SER A 90 17.03 -1.50 0.84
N LEU A 91 16.28 -1.77 -0.22
CA LEU A 91 16.73 -2.62 -1.34
C LEU A 91 17.98 -2.09 -2.04
N GLN A 92 18.29 -0.80 -1.95
CA GLN A 92 19.51 -0.22 -2.50
C GLN A 92 20.74 -0.44 -1.61
N LEU A 93 20.51 -0.67 -0.31
CA LEU A 93 21.58 -0.90 0.67
C LEU A 93 22.01 -2.38 0.71
N VAL A 94 21.09 -3.29 0.37
CA VAL A 94 21.35 -4.73 0.32
C VAL A 94 22.12 -5.06 -0.96
N LYS A 95 23.16 -5.90 -0.84
CA LYS A 95 23.94 -6.42 -1.98
C LYS A 95 23.10 -7.42 -2.79
N LEU A 96 22.25 -6.88 -3.66
CA LEU A 96 21.41 -7.61 -4.61
C LEU A 96 21.91 -7.41 -6.02
N GLN A 97 21.74 -8.43 -6.87
CA GLN A 97 21.94 -8.25 -8.30
C GLN A 97 20.82 -7.35 -8.84
N LYS A 98 21.11 -6.52 -9.86
CA LYS A 98 20.13 -5.59 -10.45
C LYS A 98 18.81 -6.26 -10.85
N ARG A 99 18.85 -7.53 -11.28
CA ARG A 99 17.66 -8.32 -11.62
C ARG A 99 16.80 -8.62 -10.39
N GLU A 100 17.40 -9.21 -9.35
CA GLU A 100 16.72 -9.57 -8.11
C GLU A 100 16.12 -8.32 -7.44
N ARG A 101 16.85 -7.21 -7.48
CA ARG A 101 16.39 -5.92 -6.96
C ARG A 101 15.13 -5.43 -7.67
N ARG A 102 15.11 -5.43 -9.00
CA ARG A 102 13.93 -5.01 -9.79
C ARG A 102 12.72 -5.90 -9.56
N ILE A 103 12.91 -7.22 -9.42
CA ILE A 103 11.82 -8.13 -9.06
C ILE A 103 11.26 -7.79 -7.69
N ALA A 104 12.13 -7.55 -6.70
CA ALA A 104 11.71 -7.15 -5.35
C ALA A 104 10.97 -5.81 -5.32
N GLU A 105 11.49 -4.80 -6.04
CA GLU A 105 10.85 -3.47 -6.15
C GLU A 105 9.46 -3.56 -6.78
N ALA A 106 9.32 -4.31 -7.87
CA ALA A 106 8.02 -4.49 -8.52
C ALA A 106 7.03 -5.25 -7.62
N LEU A 107 7.49 -6.30 -6.93
CA LEU A 107 6.63 -7.07 -6.02
C LEU A 107 6.19 -6.24 -4.81
N LEU A 108 7.07 -5.39 -4.27
CA LEU A 108 6.73 -4.42 -3.21
C LEU A 108 5.67 -3.42 -3.66
N CYS A 109 5.81 -2.88 -4.87
CA CYS A 109 4.88 -1.87 -5.39
C CYS A 109 3.50 -2.45 -5.73
N ILE A 110 3.44 -3.69 -6.21
CA ILE A 110 2.21 -4.29 -6.73
C ILE A 110 1.44 -5.04 -5.65
N THR A 111 2.12 -5.84 -4.82
CA THR A 111 1.41 -6.82 -3.99
C THR A 111 1.35 -6.48 -2.52
N ILE A 112 2.25 -5.63 -2.01
CA ILE A 112 2.35 -5.39 -0.59
C ILE A 112 1.46 -4.21 -0.17
N PRO A 113 0.41 -4.45 0.63
CA PRO A 113 -0.34 -3.36 1.24
C PRO A 113 0.53 -2.62 2.27
N CYS A 114 0.43 -1.29 2.29
CA CYS A 114 1.05 -0.50 3.35
C CYS A 114 0.35 -0.74 4.70
N SER A 115 1.01 -0.35 5.80
CA SER A 115 0.51 -0.56 7.16
C SER A 115 -0.90 -0.01 7.39
N ALA A 116 -1.21 1.16 6.81
CA ALA A 116 -2.54 1.76 6.89
C ALA A 116 -3.60 0.91 6.15
N GLN A 117 -3.29 0.44 4.94
CA GLN A 117 -4.19 -0.42 4.17
C GLN A 117 -4.40 -1.77 4.85
N LEU A 118 -3.36 -2.37 5.44
CA LEU A 118 -3.49 -3.63 6.17
C LEU A 118 -4.55 -3.54 7.26
N VAL A 119 -4.48 -2.51 8.10
CA VAL A 119 -5.43 -2.33 9.21
C VAL A 119 -6.85 -2.09 8.68
N ILE A 120 -7.01 -1.14 7.76
CA ILE A 120 -8.34 -0.76 7.24
C ILE A 120 -9.00 -1.92 6.49
N ASN A 121 -8.25 -2.60 5.62
CA ASN A 121 -8.75 -3.74 4.86
C ASN A 121 -9.14 -4.88 5.80
N THR A 122 -8.33 -5.17 6.82
CA THR A 122 -8.64 -6.23 7.79
C THR A 122 -9.92 -5.92 8.56
N ILE A 123 -10.09 -4.68 9.04
CA ILE A 123 -11.30 -4.24 9.75
C ILE A 123 -12.54 -4.38 8.86
N LEU A 124 -12.47 -3.91 7.62
CA LEU A 124 -13.61 -3.93 6.71
C LEU A 124 -14.00 -5.36 6.32
N VAL A 125 -13.03 -6.19 5.95
CA VAL A 125 -13.32 -7.58 5.60
C VAL A 125 -13.89 -8.33 6.81
N PHE A 126 -13.36 -8.09 8.01
CA PHE A 126 -13.88 -8.70 9.24
C PHE A 126 -15.32 -8.25 9.54
N LYS A 127 -15.66 -6.97 9.33
CA LYS A 127 -17.03 -6.45 9.49
C LYS A 127 -18.02 -7.06 8.48
N VAL A 128 -17.58 -7.41 7.28
CA VAL A 128 -18.43 -8.07 6.27
C VAL A 128 -18.66 -9.54 6.62
N SER A 129 -17.60 -10.34 6.72
CA SER A 129 -17.66 -11.70 7.28
C SER A 129 -16.25 -12.24 7.58
N PRO A 130 -16.08 -13.07 8.63
CA PRO A 130 -14.78 -13.67 8.93
C PRO A 130 -14.28 -14.62 7.83
N HIS A 131 -15.18 -15.18 7.00
CA HIS A 131 -14.80 -16.05 5.88
C HIS A 131 -14.11 -15.26 4.76
N TYR A 132 -14.57 -14.03 4.47
CA TYR A 132 -13.91 -13.19 3.47
C TYR A 132 -12.46 -12.83 3.86
N LEU A 133 -12.14 -12.80 5.16
CA LEU A 133 -10.78 -12.49 5.61
C LEU A 133 -9.79 -13.58 5.19
N LEU A 134 -10.19 -14.85 5.34
CA LEU A 134 -9.35 -15.97 4.94
C LEU A 134 -9.19 -16.01 3.42
N VAL A 135 -10.27 -15.74 2.67
CA VAL A 135 -10.23 -15.63 1.21
C VAL A 135 -9.34 -14.48 0.76
N TYR A 136 -9.42 -13.32 1.41
CA TYR A 136 -8.57 -12.15 1.13
C TYR A 136 -7.09 -12.48 1.29
N ILE A 137 -6.71 -13.07 2.43
CA ILE A 137 -5.31 -13.44 2.70
C ILE A 137 -4.81 -14.47 1.69
N LEU A 138 -5.59 -15.53 1.45
CA LEU A 138 -5.20 -16.57 0.48
C LEU A 138 -5.04 -16.00 -0.93
N MET A 139 -5.94 -15.11 -1.34
CA MET A 139 -5.93 -14.55 -2.68
C MET A 139 -4.79 -13.54 -2.88
N ILE A 140 -4.49 -12.66 -1.91
CA ILE A 140 -3.29 -11.81 -1.98
C ILE A 140 -2.02 -12.65 -1.98
N LEU A 141 -1.95 -13.68 -1.14
CA LEU A 141 -0.80 -14.57 -1.10
C LEU A 141 -0.63 -15.28 -2.45
N PHE A 142 -1.72 -15.78 -3.03
CA PHE A 142 -1.72 -16.40 -4.36
C PHE A 142 -1.26 -15.42 -5.44
N LEU A 143 -1.81 -14.21 -5.48
CA LEU A 143 -1.37 -13.15 -6.41
C LEU A 143 0.10 -12.80 -6.22
N SER A 144 0.59 -12.72 -4.98
CA SER A 144 2.01 -12.42 -4.71
C SER A 144 2.95 -13.49 -5.28
N LEU A 145 2.58 -14.76 -5.13
CA LEU A 145 3.34 -15.88 -5.68
C LEU A 145 3.25 -15.90 -7.21
N LEU A 146 2.06 -15.65 -7.75
CA LEU A 146 1.82 -15.65 -9.20
C LEU A 146 2.58 -14.51 -9.88
N ILE A 147 2.47 -13.29 -9.36
CA ILE A 147 3.19 -12.11 -9.86
C ILE A 147 4.69 -12.34 -9.72
N GLY A 148 5.16 -12.79 -8.56
CA GLY A 148 6.58 -13.09 -8.36
C GLY A 148 7.11 -14.12 -9.36
N TRP A 149 6.37 -15.21 -9.57
CA TRP A 149 6.74 -16.25 -10.54
C TRP A 149 6.72 -15.72 -11.99
N LEU A 150 5.68 -14.94 -12.35
CA LEU A 150 5.56 -14.31 -13.66
C LEU A 150 6.72 -13.35 -13.93
N LEU A 151 7.10 -12.53 -12.94
CA LEU A 151 8.24 -11.63 -13.04
C LEU A 151 9.56 -12.41 -13.19
N ASN A 152 9.75 -13.48 -12.42
CA ASN A 152 10.93 -14.32 -12.55
C ASN A 152 11.07 -14.86 -13.98
N PHE A 153 9.96 -15.34 -14.54
CA PHE A 153 9.88 -15.87 -15.90
C PHE A 153 10.11 -14.78 -16.95
N LEU A 154 9.41 -13.65 -16.86
CA LEU A 154 9.46 -12.55 -17.82
C LEU A 154 10.84 -11.87 -17.88
N PHE A 155 11.53 -11.75 -16.73
CA PHE A 155 12.85 -11.11 -16.66
C PHE A 155 14.04 -12.05 -17.00
N MET A 156 13.80 -13.31 -17.46
CA MET A 156 14.72 -14.32 -18.05
C MET A 156 16.09 -14.64 -17.36
N PRO A 157 16.69 -15.84 -17.58
CA PRO A 157 17.40 -16.61 -16.54
C PRO A 157 18.88 -16.23 -16.40
N GLY A 158 19.16 -15.19 -15.62
CA GLY A 158 20.50 -14.95 -15.08
C GLY A 158 20.75 -15.80 -13.83
N LYS A 159 21.97 -16.33 -13.66
CA LYS A 159 22.42 -17.07 -12.47
C LYS A 159 21.97 -16.35 -11.20
N GLN A 160 21.22 -17.06 -10.35
CA GLN A 160 20.89 -16.60 -9.00
C GLN A 160 22.19 -16.21 -8.29
N ALA A 161 22.19 -15.11 -7.55
CA ALA A 161 23.33 -14.79 -6.70
C ALA A 161 23.64 -16.01 -5.83
N GLU A 162 24.94 -16.33 -5.65
CA GLU A 162 25.38 -17.46 -4.84
C GLU A 162 24.60 -17.45 -3.52
N ARG A 163 23.91 -18.56 -3.25
CA ARG A 163 23.12 -18.73 -2.02
C ARG A 163 24.06 -18.46 -0.86
N SER A 164 23.90 -17.29 -0.25
CA SER A 164 24.66 -16.95 0.94
C SER A 164 24.22 -17.95 2.00
N PHE A 165 25.13 -18.85 2.37
CA PHE A 165 24.95 -19.76 3.49
C PHE A 165 24.71 -18.92 4.74
N HIS A 166 23.45 -18.63 5.03
CA HIS A 166 23.08 -17.97 6.25
C HIS A 166 23.35 -18.93 7.40
N LYS A 167 24.34 -18.57 8.22
CA LYS A 167 24.64 -19.24 9.48
C LYS A 167 23.35 -19.26 10.30
N ARG A 168 22.92 -20.43 10.77
CA ARG A 168 21.73 -20.55 11.64
C ARG A 168 21.87 -19.58 12.81
N VAL A 169 21.08 -18.50 12.79
CA VAL A 169 21.05 -17.52 13.86
C VAL A 169 20.15 -18.06 14.98
N ARG A 170 20.60 -17.96 16.23
CA ARG A 170 19.79 -18.35 17.39
C ARG A 170 18.79 -17.24 17.70
N LEU A 171 17.56 -17.63 17.99
CA LEU A 171 16.55 -16.71 18.52
C LEU A 171 17.10 -16.08 19.81
N GLN A 172 17.01 -14.77 19.90
CA GLN A 172 17.38 -14.00 21.09
C GLN A 172 16.15 -13.26 21.57
N PHE A 173 15.98 -13.13 22.88
CA PHE A 173 14.92 -12.28 23.41
C PHE A 173 15.40 -10.82 23.40
N PRO A 174 14.64 -9.91 22.78
CA PRO A 174 15.04 -8.51 22.68
C PRO A 174 14.92 -7.79 24.03
N ASN A 175 15.74 -6.74 24.21
CA ASN A 175 15.64 -5.87 25.38
C ASN A 175 14.41 -4.96 25.23
N THR A 176 13.32 -5.31 25.91
CA THR A 176 12.00 -4.66 25.76
C THR A 176 12.02 -3.15 25.98
N PHE A 177 12.83 -2.64 26.91
CA PHE A 177 12.94 -1.20 27.16
C PHE A 177 13.59 -0.43 26.00
N LEU A 178 14.69 -0.97 25.45
CA LEU A 178 15.39 -0.37 24.32
C LEU A 178 14.52 -0.43 23.06
N LEU A 179 13.81 -1.53 22.88
CA LEU A 179 12.86 -1.75 21.79
C LEU A 179 11.75 -0.69 21.79
N ILE A 180 11.06 -0.48 22.92
CA ILE A 180 9.98 0.52 23.01
C ILE A 180 10.53 1.93 22.74
N LYS A 181 11.67 2.28 23.34
CA LYS A 181 12.29 3.59 23.17
C LYS A 181 12.68 3.85 21.71
N ASN A 182 13.30 2.88 21.05
CA ASN A 182 13.73 2.99 19.66
C ASN A 182 12.53 3.09 18.72
N SER A 183 11.53 2.23 18.88
CA SER A 183 10.32 2.24 18.06
C SER A 183 9.54 3.54 18.20
N PHE A 184 9.44 4.10 19.41
CA PHE A 184 8.82 5.40 19.63
C PHE A 184 9.58 6.54 18.95
N LEU A 185 10.90 6.56 19.07
CA LEU A 185 11.75 7.57 18.43
C LEU A 185 11.68 7.50 16.90
N LEU A 186 11.66 6.29 16.33
CA LEU A 186 11.42 6.08 14.90
C LEU A 186 10.04 6.58 14.46
N GLY A 187 8.99 6.29 15.25
CA GLY A 187 7.63 6.78 14.98
C GLY A 187 7.55 8.31 14.96
N VAL A 188 8.15 8.99 15.93
CA VAL A 188 8.20 10.47 15.99
C VAL A 188 8.99 11.03 14.81
N ARG A 189 10.12 10.41 14.45
CA ARG A 189 10.93 10.85 13.30
C ARG A 189 10.16 10.69 12.00
N PHE A 190 9.50 9.56 11.81
CA PHE A 190 8.64 9.32 10.65
C PHE A 190 7.53 10.37 10.55
N LEU A 191 6.89 10.71 11.67
CA LEU A 191 5.83 11.72 11.70
C LEU A 191 6.35 13.09 11.26
N LYS A 192 7.54 13.50 11.74
CA LYS A 192 8.18 14.77 11.34
C LYS A 192 8.53 14.80 9.85
N GLU A 193 9.10 13.72 9.33
CA GLU A 193 9.47 13.62 7.92
C GLU A 193 8.23 13.55 7.00
N THR A 194 7.14 12.94 7.46
CA THR A 194 5.92 12.73 6.67
C THR A 194 4.94 13.91 6.77
N ALA A 195 4.98 14.71 7.83
CA ALA A 195 4.03 15.81 8.04
C ALA A 195 4.07 16.85 6.90
N ILE A 196 5.26 17.22 6.42
CA ILE A 196 5.44 18.19 5.33
C ILE A 196 4.83 17.70 4.01
N PRO A 197 5.21 16.51 3.47
CA PRO A 197 4.60 15.99 2.26
C PRO A 197 3.10 15.70 2.44
N PHE A 198 2.65 15.38 3.65
CA PHE A 198 1.22 15.24 3.97
C PHE A 198 0.48 16.57 3.82
N ALA A 199 1.01 17.65 4.38
CA ALA A 199 0.42 18.98 4.28
C ALA A 199 0.34 19.44 2.82
N ILE A 200 1.44 19.32 2.07
CA ILE A 200 1.49 19.69 0.65
C ILE A 200 0.47 18.89 -0.16
N GLY A 201 0.39 17.58 0.04
CA GLY A 201 -0.59 16.72 -0.64
C GLY A 201 -2.04 17.17 -0.39
N ASN A 202 -2.38 17.55 0.84
CA ASN A 202 -3.72 18.03 1.17
C ASN A 202 -4.02 19.40 0.56
N VAL A 203 -3.05 20.32 0.48
CA VAL A 203 -3.23 21.58 -0.25
C VAL A 203 -3.56 21.29 -1.70
N ILE A 204 -2.76 20.44 -2.36
CA ILE A 204 -2.95 20.09 -3.77
C ILE A 204 -4.36 19.49 -3.98
N ILE A 205 -4.76 18.51 -3.16
CA ILE A 205 -6.08 17.88 -3.25
C ILE A 205 -7.19 18.91 -3.02
N SER A 206 -7.05 19.79 -2.04
CA SER A 206 -8.03 20.83 -1.74
C SER A 206 -8.22 21.79 -2.92
N VAL A 207 -7.12 22.21 -3.55
CA VAL A 207 -7.14 23.05 -4.74
C VAL A 207 -7.78 22.32 -5.92
N LEU A 208 -7.39 21.07 -6.19
CA LEU A 208 -7.96 20.26 -7.26
C LEU A 208 -9.46 19.97 -7.05
N SER A 209 -9.87 19.79 -5.79
CA SER A 209 -11.26 19.60 -5.38
C SER A 209 -12.08 20.87 -5.61
N PHE A 210 -11.52 22.04 -5.27
CA PHE A 210 -12.16 23.34 -5.48
C PHE A 210 -12.43 23.63 -6.96
N PHE A 211 -11.48 23.33 -7.85
CA PHE A 211 -11.66 23.48 -9.31
C PHE A 211 -12.58 22.41 -9.93
N GLY A 212 -13.09 21.44 -9.15
CA GLY A 212 -13.93 20.37 -9.66
C GLY A 212 -13.18 19.33 -10.49
N PHE A 213 -11.85 19.36 -10.54
CA PHE A 213 -11.04 18.44 -11.35
C PHE A 213 -11.21 16.98 -10.88
N ILE A 214 -11.34 16.77 -9.55
CA ILE A 214 -11.63 15.44 -9.00
C ILE A 214 -13.00 14.94 -9.47
N LYS A 215 -14.03 15.80 -9.48
CA LYS A 215 -15.37 15.44 -9.98
C LYS A 215 -15.34 15.13 -11.48
N ALA A 216 -14.61 15.91 -12.28
CA ALA A 216 -14.41 15.64 -13.70
C ALA A 216 -13.72 14.30 -13.95
N LEU A 217 -12.66 13.98 -13.19
CA LEU A 217 -12.01 12.66 -13.24
C LEU A 217 -12.95 11.53 -12.81
N CYS A 218 -13.79 11.75 -11.80
CA CYS A 218 -14.80 10.76 -11.39
C CYS A 218 -15.80 10.50 -12.52
N GLN A 219 -16.26 11.54 -13.22
CA GLN A 219 -17.18 11.38 -14.35
C GLN A 219 -16.53 10.65 -15.54
N LEU A 220 -15.25 10.94 -15.82
CA LEU A 220 -14.47 10.23 -16.85
C LEU A 220 -14.21 8.77 -16.50
N THR A 221 -14.00 8.45 -15.22
CA THR A 221 -13.74 7.08 -14.74
C THR A 221 -15.00 6.32 -14.38
N SER A 222 -16.13 7.00 -14.18
CA SER A 222 -17.46 6.41 -13.92
C SER A 222 -17.85 5.34 -14.94
N PRO A 223 -17.77 5.53 -16.27
CA PRO A 223 -18.14 4.48 -17.21
C PRO A 223 -17.25 3.23 -17.09
N LEU A 224 -15.97 3.39 -16.73
CA LEU A 224 -15.10 2.24 -16.46
C LEU A 224 -15.47 1.54 -15.15
N ILE A 225 -15.80 2.27 -14.10
CA ILE A 225 -16.04 1.67 -12.78
C ILE A 225 -17.47 1.10 -12.67
N CYS A 226 -18.45 1.84 -13.16
CA CYS A 226 -19.86 1.45 -13.14
C CYS A 226 -20.17 0.40 -14.21
N ASN A 227 -19.79 0.62 -15.48
CA ASN A 227 -20.18 -0.31 -16.55
C ASN A 227 -19.22 -1.51 -16.65
N PHE A 228 -17.92 -1.31 -16.43
CA PHE A 228 -16.97 -2.43 -16.56
C PHE A 228 -16.89 -3.23 -15.25
N LEU A 229 -16.88 -2.59 -14.08
CA LEU A 229 -16.72 -3.26 -12.78
C LEU A 229 -18.02 -3.46 -11.97
N HIS A 230 -19.15 -2.90 -12.39
CA HIS A 230 -20.44 -2.96 -11.65
C HIS A 230 -20.33 -2.43 -10.20
N LEU A 231 -19.47 -1.42 -10.00
CA LEU A 231 -19.29 -0.73 -8.72
C LEU A 231 -20.10 0.57 -8.71
N PRO A 232 -20.58 1.03 -7.54
CA PRO A 232 -21.29 2.30 -7.43
C PRO A 232 -20.36 3.48 -7.76
N GLU A 233 -20.94 4.60 -8.17
CA GLU A 233 -20.20 5.81 -8.59
C GLU A 233 -19.23 6.32 -7.52
N GLU A 234 -19.57 6.12 -6.25
CA GLU A 234 -18.73 6.49 -5.11
C GLU A 234 -17.36 5.81 -5.12
N ALA A 235 -17.25 4.61 -5.72
CA ALA A 235 -15.98 3.88 -5.83
C ALA A 235 -14.94 4.62 -6.69
N ALA A 236 -15.38 5.47 -7.64
CA ALA A 236 -14.47 6.30 -8.44
C ALA A 236 -13.64 7.25 -7.59
N THR A 237 -14.27 7.87 -6.58
CA THR A 237 -13.59 8.78 -5.65
C THR A 237 -12.50 8.05 -4.88
N ILE A 238 -12.75 6.81 -4.47
CA ILE A 238 -11.83 5.96 -3.71
C ILE A 238 -10.55 5.67 -4.51
N PHE A 239 -10.69 5.28 -5.78
CA PHE A 239 -9.55 4.98 -6.64
C PHE A 239 -8.75 6.24 -6.99
N ILE A 240 -9.41 7.36 -7.29
CA ILE A 240 -8.73 8.63 -7.57
C ILE A 240 -7.95 9.11 -6.35
N LEU A 241 -8.55 9.07 -5.16
CA LEU A 241 -7.86 9.41 -3.92
C LEU A 241 -6.68 8.47 -3.66
N SER A 242 -6.79 7.19 -4.04
CA SER A 242 -5.72 6.21 -3.90
C SER A 242 -4.51 6.49 -4.78
N ILE A 243 -4.70 7.03 -6.00
CA ILE A 243 -3.58 7.44 -6.88
C ILE A 243 -2.74 8.50 -6.18
N ILE A 244 -3.40 9.48 -5.58
CA ILE A 244 -2.72 10.58 -4.89
C ILE A 244 -2.08 10.04 -3.61
N LYS A 245 -2.87 9.32 -2.80
CA LYS A 245 -2.42 8.74 -1.55
C LYS A 245 -3.30 7.54 -1.16
N LYS A 246 -2.69 6.35 -1.20
CA LYS A 246 -3.33 5.07 -0.83
C LYS A 246 -4.07 5.10 0.52
N ASP A 247 -3.52 5.78 1.51
CA ASP A 247 -4.14 5.87 2.85
C ASP A 247 -5.47 6.63 2.84
N LEU A 248 -5.60 7.65 1.99
CA LEU A 248 -6.84 8.44 1.85
C LEU A 248 -7.94 7.63 1.18
N GLY A 249 -7.59 6.83 0.16
CA GLY A 249 -8.54 5.94 -0.48
C GLY A 249 -9.04 4.83 0.45
N ALA A 250 -8.16 4.25 1.27
CA ALA A 250 -8.60 3.29 2.29
C ALA A 250 -9.52 3.95 3.33
N ALA A 251 -9.20 5.16 3.77
CA ALA A 251 -10.03 5.91 4.71
C ALA A 251 -11.41 6.28 4.12
N SER A 252 -11.47 6.70 2.84
CA SER A 252 -12.73 7.02 2.18
C SER A 252 -13.60 5.78 1.98
N LEU A 253 -12.99 4.63 1.65
CA LEU A 253 -13.68 3.33 1.60
C LEU A 253 -14.34 2.99 2.95
N LEU A 254 -13.64 3.21 4.07
CA LEU A 254 -14.19 2.95 5.40
C LEU A 254 -15.38 3.87 5.69
N ALA A 255 -15.26 5.17 5.42
CA ALA A 255 -16.34 6.14 5.62
C ALA A 255 -17.59 5.79 4.79
N ILE A 256 -17.40 5.35 3.54
CA ILE A 256 -18.49 4.96 2.66
C ILE A 256 -19.13 3.63 3.10
N PHE A 257 -18.34 2.69 3.61
CA PHE A 257 -18.85 1.44 4.19
C PHE A 257 -19.82 1.71 5.35
N GLU A 258 -19.51 2.68 6.22
CA GLU A 258 -20.37 3.04 7.35
C GLU A 258 -21.72 3.66 6.93
N ASN A 259 -21.79 4.23 5.72
CA ASN A 259 -23.03 4.75 5.15
C ASN A 259 -23.94 3.65 4.55
N GLY A 260 -23.49 2.39 4.51
CA GLY A 260 -24.31 1.24 4.10
C GLY A 260 -24.62 1.16 2.60
N VAL A 261 -23.90 1.90 1.75
CA VAL A 261 -24.19 2.01 0.31
C VAL A 261 -23.72 0.77 -0.49
N PHE A 262 -22.78 -0.02 0.06
CA PHE A 262 -22.12 -1.10 -0.69
C PHE A 262 -22.58 -2.50 -0.27
N THR A 263 -22.68 -3.40 -1.25
CA THR A 263 -22.85 -4.83 -0.97
C THR A 263 -21.53 -5.47 -0.48
N PRO A 264 -21.58 -6.54 0.34
CA PRO A 264 -20.41 -7.32 0.76
C PRO A 264 -19.42 -7.66 -0.35
N ALA A 265 -19.94 -8.08 -1.51
CA ALA A 265 -19.16 -8.43 -2.69
C ALA A 265 -18.42 -7.22 -3.31
N GLN A 266 -19.07 -6.06 -3.34
CA GLN A 266 -18.48 -4.81 -3.84
C GLN A 266 -17.37 -4.31 -2.94
N ILE A 267 -17.56 -4.37 -1.61
CA ILE A 267 -16.53 -4.01 -0.63
C ILE A 267 -15.30 -4.90 -0.80
N PHE A 268 -15.51 -6.21 -0.88
CA PHE A 268 -14.41 -7.14 -1.09
C PHE A 268 -13.65 -6.82 -2.38
N THR A 269 -14.36 -6.63 -3.50
CA THR A 269 -13.73 -6.30 -4.79
C THR A 269 -12.93 -4.99 -4.71
N CYS A 270 -13.47 -3.95 -4.06
CA CYS A 270 -12.78 -2.68 -3.84
C CYS A 270 -11.51 -2.86 -3.01
N ILE A 271 -11.56 -3.61 -1.91
CA ILE A 271 -10.41 -3.83 -1.02
C ILE A 271 -9.26 -4.51 -1.77
N VAL A 272 -9.59 -5.52 -2.58
CA VAL A 272 -8.60 -6.26 -3.38
C VAL A 272 -7.98 -5.37 -4.43
N MET A 273 -8.83 -4.65 -5.19
CA MET A 273 -8.38 -3.68 -6.15
C MET A 273 -7.46 -2.65 -5.51
N LEU A 274 -7.88 -2.02 -4.41
CA LEU A 274 -7.09 -1.01 -3.69
C LEU A 274 -5.73 -1.52 -3.21
N THR A 275 -5.63 -2.81 -2.88
CA THR A 275 -4.37 -3.43 -2.47
C THR A 275 -3.42 -3.53 -3.66
N LEU A 276 -3.92 -4.02 -4.81
CA LEU A 276 -3.17 -4.18 -6.06
C LEU A 276 -2.99 -2.88 -6.85
N PHE A 277 -3.71 -1.84 -6.45
CA PHE A 277 -3.77 -0.59 -7.17
C PHE A 277 -2.42 0.13 -7.15
N VAL A 278 -2.28 1.03 -8.11
CA VAL A 278 -1.12 1.86 -8.43
C VAL A 278 -0.27 2.27 -7.20
N PRO A 279 1.07 2.14 -7.25
CA PRO A 279 1.95 2.63 -6.18
C PRO A 279 1.76 4.13 -5.93
N CYS A 280 1.80 4.55 -4.66
CA CYS A 280 1.57 5.95 -4.30
C CYS A 280 2.63 6.88 -4.90
N LEU A 281 2.30 8.16 -5.07
CA LEU A 281 3.20 9.19 -5.61
C LEU A 281 4.58 9.19 -4.92
N ALA A 282 4.61 8.99 -3.60
CA ALA A 282 5.86 8.93 -2.84
C ALA A 282 6.74 7.73 -3.25
N SER A 283 6.15 6.53 -3.41
CA SER A 283 6.89 5.36 -3.90
C SER A 283 7.37 5.54 -5.34
N MET A 284 6.58 6.21 -6.19
CA MET A 284 6.98 6.53 -7.56
C MET A 284 8.18 7.48 -7.61
N ILE A 285 8.21 8.53 -6.77
CA ILE A 285 9.36 9.45 -6.70
C ILE A 285 10.64 8.70 -6.31
N VAL A 286 10.55 7.80 -5.33
CA VAL A 286 11.68 6.98 -4.90
C VAL A 286 12.11 6.00 -6.00
N LEU A 287 11.17 5.39 -6.71
CA LEU A 287 11.45 4.47 -7.80
C LEU A 287 12.13 5.18 -8.99
N PHE A 288 11.67 6.39 -9.36
CA PHE A 288 12.32 7.22 -10.37
C PHE A 288 13.72 7.69 -9.98
N LYS A 289 14.01 7.80 -8.68
CA LYS A 289 15.34 8.15 -8.18
C LYS A 289 16.34 7.00 -8.34
N TYR A 290 15.90 5.74 -8.21
CA TYR A 290 16.79 4.58 -8.18
C TYR A 290 16.82 3.75 -9.47
N GLU A 291 15.75 3.77 -10.26
CA GLU A 291 15.63 3.02 -11.51
C GLU A 291 15.34 3.95 -12.70
N LYS A 292 15.40 3.38 -13.91
CA LYS A 292 15.08 4.12 -15.13
C LYS A 292 13.60 4.49 -15.18
N PHE A 293 13.29 5.65 -15.76
CA PHE A 293 11.92 6.14 -15.95
C PHE A 293 10.98 5.10 -16.61
N LEU A 294 11.47 4.43 -17.66
CA LEU A 294 10.72 3.37 -18.36
C LEU A 294 10.32 2.20 -17.45
N PHE A 295 11.22 1.79 -16.54
CA PHE A 295 10.94 0.68 -15.63
C PHE A 295 9.85 1.07 -14.62
N SER A 296 9.95 2.27 -14.07
CA SER A 296 8.97 2.80 -13.11
C SER A 296 7.60 2.98 -13.74
N MET A 297 7.54 3.52 -14.97
CA MET A 297 6.27 3.64 -15.70
C MET A 297 5.66 2.28 -16.06
N ASN A 298 6.48 1.31 -16.43
CA ASN A 298 5.97 -0.05 -16.70
C ASN A 298 5.35 -0.68 -15.44
N ILE A 299 5.96 -0.52 -14.26
CA ILE A 299 5.37 -0.97 -12.98
C ILE A 299 4.03 -0.26 -12.73
N TRP A 300 3.98 1.06 -12.93
CA TRP A 300 2.77 1.84 -12.75
C TRP A 300 1.62 1.36 -13.64
N PHE A 301 1.83 1.27 -14.96
CA PHE A 301 0.81 0.82 -15.90
C PHE A 301 0.43 -0.65 -15.70
N SER A 302 1.40 -1.54 -15.48
CA SER A 302 1.12 -2.95 -15.22
C SER A 302 0.30 -3.16 -13.95
N SER A 303 0.57 -2.42 -12.88
CA SER A 303 -0.24 -2.48 -11.64
C SER A 303 -1.68 -2.02 -11.86
N LEU A 304 -1.87 -0.96 -12.66
CA LEU A 304 -3.19 -0.45 -13.02
C LEU A 304 -3.97 -1.49 -13.82
N ILE A 305 -3.36 -2.03 -14.88
CA ILE A 305 -3.97 -3.06 -15.74
C ILE A 305 -4.30 -4.31 -14.91
N LEU A 306 -3.35 -4.77 -14.09
CA LEU A 306 -3.55 -5.94 -13.23
C LEU A 306 -4.70 -5.74 -12.26
N SER A 307 -4.77 -4.59 -11.59
CA SER A 307 -5.86 -4.28 -10.68
C SER A 307 -7.21 -4.32 -11.38
N ILE A 308 -7.35 -3.69 -12.56
CA ILE A 308 -8.61 -3.68 -13.31
C ILE A 308 -9.00 -5.10 -13.75
N LEU A 309 -8.04 -5.90 -14.24
CA LEU A 309 -8.30 -7.28 -14.66
C LEU A 309 -8.75 -8.16 -13.49
N VAL A 310 -8.07 -8.07 -12.35
CA VAL A 310 -8.43 -8.82 -11.13
C VAL A 310 -9.79 -8.36 -10.60
N GLY A 311 -10.04 -7.04 -10.58
CA GLY A 311 -11.33 -6.48 -10.19
C GLY A 311 -12.47 -6.93 -11.08
N LYS A 312 -12.26 -6.99 -12.40
CA LYS A 312 -13.25 -7.52 -13.35
C LYS A 312 -13.52 -9.00 -13.11
N GLY A 313 -12.46 -9.80 -12.90
CA GLY A 313 -12.59 -11.22 -12.59
C GLY A 313 -13.39 -11.47 -11.31
N LEU A 314 -13.13 -10.68 -10.26
CA LEU A 314 -13.87 -10.75 -9.00
C LEU A 314 -15.30 -10.26 -9.12
N SER A 315 -15.55 -9.17 -9.83
CA SER A 315 -16.90 -8.67 -10.13
C SER A 315 -17.71 -9.75 -10.84
N LEU A 316 -17.12 -10.47 -11.79
CA LEU A 316 -17.80 -11.55 -12.50
C LEU A 316 -18.06 -12.79 -11.62
N LEU A 317 -17.17 -13.10 -10.69
CA LEU A 317 -17.33 -14.27 -9.80
C LEU A 317 -18.30 -14.00 -8.64
N LEU A 318 -18.34 -12.77 -8.13
CA LEU A 318 -19.07 -12.42 -6.90
C LEU A 318 -20.36 -11.62 -7.13
N MET A 319 -20.52 -10.94 -8.27
CA MET A 319 -21.66 -10.04 -8.53
C MET A 319 -22.61 -10.54 -9.62
N LEU A 320 -22.17 -11.44 -10.51
CA LEU A 320 -23.05 -12.08 -11.48
C LEU A 320 -23.71 -13.31 -10.83
N PRO A 321 -25.06 -13.41 -10.85
CA PRO A 321 -25.83 -14.44 -10.16
C PRO A 321 -25.62 -15.86 -10.72
#